data_AF-A0A2E0S2Z2-F1
#
_entry.id   AF-A0A2E0S2Z2-F1
#
_cell.length_a   1.000
_cell.length_b   1.000
_cell.length_c   1.000
_cell.angle_alpha   90.00
_cell.angle_beta   90.00
_cell.angle_gamma   90.00
#
_symmetry.space_group_name_H-M   'P 1'
#
loop_
_entity.id
_entity.type
_entity.pdbx_description
1 polymer ?
#
loop_
_entity_poly.entity_id
_entity_poly.type
_entity_poly.pdbx_seq_one_letter_code
_entity_poly.pdbx_strand_id
1 'polypeptide(L)'
;MNYNDWKRSKIKFSKKNLGLSQIEISFADNCNRTCNFCPYSTFYEGTSNSFLSIINANLLSERLFEFEYEGGITICGRGEPLLNKEVSKCISYLKFWKPSLITNGDVLLKNDLVSELFEHGLEALVISEYDSIDKIKYWKETYSKYNIFVKDLIEPKDSDNFNNRGGSFLTITESLNDPCYLPFYKLMIDYDLTVQFCNHDWKYKHALGNLKTHSIHEIWTSDEMNNYRKFLSTGERSNIKMCKYCDVKGNVHGKESFYFWR
;
A
#
# COMPACT_ATOMS: atom_id res chain seq x y z
N MET A 1 -20.93 -6.50 -2.11
CA MET A 1 -19.66 -6.92 -2.77
C MET A 1 -18.64 -7.21 -1.68
N ASN A 2 -17.85 -8.29 -1.78
CA ASN A 2 -16.81 -8.58 -0.78
C ASN A 2 -15.56 -7.70 -1.01
N TYR A 3 -14.65 -7.67 -0.04
CA TYR A 3 -13.45 -6.81 -0.10
C TYR A 3 -12.53 -7.13 -1.28
N ASN A 4 -12.33 -8.41 -1.62
CA ASN A 4 -11.40 -8.80 -2.69
C ASN A 4 -11.91 -8.36 -4.07
N ASP A 5 -13.21 -8.53 -4.31
CA ASP A 5 -13.85 -8.06 -5.53
C ASP A 5 -13.83 -6.53 -5.62
N TRP A 6 -14.12 -5.85 -4.50
CA TRP A 6 -14.04 -4.38 -4.43
C TRP A 6 -12.60 -3.91 -4.73
N LYS A 7 -11.59 -4.49 -4.09
CA LYS A 7 -10.17 -4.15 -4.30
C LYS A 7 -9.75 -4.39 -5.75
N ARG A 8 -10.14 -5.53 -6.32
CA ARG A 8 -9.83 -5.86 -7.72
C ARG A 8 -10.47 -4.87 -8.68
N SER A 9 -11.70 -4.41 -8.40
CA SER A 9 -12.40 -3.42 -9.23
C SER A 9 -11.68 -2.06 -9.31
N LYS A 10 -10.76 -1.77 -8.38
CA LYS A 10 -9.94 -0.54 -8.35
C LYS A 10 -8.66 -0.63 -9.17
N ILE A 11 -8.22 -1.83 -9.56
CA ILE A 11 -7.03 -2.02 -10.40
C ILE A 11 -7.48 -2.02 -11.85
N LYS A 12 -7.45 -0.85 -12.50
CA LYS A 12 -7.83 -0.68 -13.90
C LYS A 12 -6.65 -0.15 -14.69
N PHE A 13 -6.35 -0.80 -15.81
CA PHE A 13 -5.33 -0.31 -16.73
C PHE A 13 -5.69 1.08 -17.25
N SER A 14 -4.71 1.96 -17.28
CA SER A 14 -4.80 3.27 -17.92
C SER A 14 -3.58 3.49 -18.79
N LYS A 15 -3.80 3.68 -20.10
CA LYS A 15 -2.73 4.10 -21.01
C LYS A 15 -2.23 5.50 -20.66
N LYS A 16 -3.12 6.36 -20.15
CA LYS A 16 -2.83 7.72 -19.71
C LYS A 16 -1.82 7.74 -18.56
N ASN A 17 -1.96 6.82 -17.61
CA ASN A 17 -1.02 6.68 -16.48
C ASN A 17 0.12 5.70 -16.77
N LEU A 18 0.39 5.38 -18.04
CA LEU A 18 1.46 4.46 -18.43
C LEU A 18 1.38 3.14 -17.65
N GLY A 19 0.17 2.57 -17.54
CA GLY A 19 -0.09 1.33 -16.80
C GLY A 19 -0.15 1.44 -15.28
N LEU A 20 0.30 2.54 -14.67
CA LEU A 20 0.16 2.78 -13.22
C LEU A 20 -1.32 2.86 -12.86
N SER A 21 -1.78 1.97 -12.00
CA SER A 21 -3.20 1.85 -11.64
C SER A 21 -3.45 1.78 -10.14
N GLN A 22 -2.41 1.59 -9.34
CA GLN A 22 -2.50 1.58 -7.88
C GLN A 22 -1.33 2.33 -7.25
N ILE A 23 -1.65 3.18 -6.28
CA ILE A 23 -0.66 3.81 -5.39
C ILE A 23 -1.04 3.46 -3.95
N GLU A 24 -0.10 2.89 -3.22
CA GLU A 24 -0.19 2.71 -1.76
C GLU A 24 0.58 3.85 -1.07
N ILE A 25 -0.03 4.52 -0.10
CA ILE A 25 0.58 5.67 0.60
C ILE A 25 0.66 5.38 2.09
N SER A 26 1.87 5.39 2.64
CA SER A 26 2.10 5.24 4.07
C SER A 26 1.93 6.59 4.75
N PHE A 27 0.86 6.75 5.55
CA PHE A 27 0.64 7.98 6.34
C PHE A 27 1.43 8.01 7.65
N ALA A 28 1.95 6.85 8.05
CA ALA A 28 2.75 6.63 9.24
C ALA A 28 3.78 5.55 8.91
N ASP A 29 4.96 5.58 9.54
CA ASP A 29 5.90 4.45 9.52
C ASP A 29 5.95 3.68 10.84
N ASN A 30 5.25 4.16 11.87
CA ASN A 30 5.14 3.55 13.18
C ASN A 30 3.78 2.85 13.37
N CYS A 31 3.75 1.83 14.20
CA CYS A 31 2.56 1.05 14.51
C CYS A 31 2.46 0.82 16.02
N ASN A 32 1.22 0.74 16.53
CA ASN A 32 0.93 0.42 17.93
C ASN A 32 0.72 -1.09 18.17
N ARG A 33 1.01 -1.93 17.17
CA ARG A 33 0.99 -3.40 17.25
C ARG A 33 2.29 -4.00 16.72
N THR A 34 2.64 -5.18 17.22
CA THR A 34 3.83 -5.97 16.83
C THR A 34 3.41 -7.38 16.39
N CYS A 35 2.63 -7.47 15.32
CA CYS A 35 2.14 -8.74 14.78
C CYS A 35 3.31 -9.65 14.33
N ASN A 36 3.27 -10.94 14.68
CA ASN A 36 4.35 -11.90 14.38
C ASN A 36 4.68 -12.11 12.89
N PHE A 37 3.73 -11.80 12.01
CA PHE A 37 3.87 -11.87 10.54
C PHE A 37 4.29 -10.53 9.90
N CYS A 38 4.55 -9.50 10.71
CA CYS A 38 4.91 -8.16 10.26
C CYS A 38 6.39 -7.86 10.58
N PRO A 39 7.19 -7.31 9.66
CA PRO A 39 8.58 -6.97 9.96
C PRO A 39 8.75 -5.98 11.11
N TYR A 40 7.68 -5.24 11.47
CA TYR A 40 7.61 -4.38 12.65
C TYR A 40 7.81 -5.14 13.97
N SER A 41 7.60 -6.46 14.01
CA SER A 41 7.88 -7.29 15.19
C SER A 41 9.30 -7.86 15.22
N THR A 42 10.14 -7.55 14.24
CA THR A 42 11.48 -8.16 14.10
C THR A 42 12.58 -7.12 14.02
N PHE A 43 12.85 -6.57 12.84
CA PHE A 43 13.95 -5.63 12.62
C PHE A 43 13.49 -4.23 12.25
N TYR A 44 12.23 -4.08 11.81
CA TYR A 44 11.76 -2.81 11.31
C TYR A 44 11.36 -1.92 12.49
N GLU A 45 12.14 -0.86 12.70
CA GLU A 45 11.82 0.18 13.67
C GLU A 45 11.24 1.38 12.92
N GLY A 46 9.97 1.68 13.20
CA GLY A 46 9.40 2.96 12.83
C GLY A 46 10.04 4.10 13.62
N THR A 47 9.85 5.32 13.16
CA THR A 47 10.30 6.54 13.81
C THR A 47 9.09 7.29 14.37
N SER A 48 9.19 7.74 15.62
CA SER A 48 8.02 8.22 16.39
C SER A 48 7.35 9.48 15.84
N ASN A 49 8.00 10.22 14.94
CA ASN A 49 7.53 11.47 14.34
C ASN A 49 7.30 11.37 12.82
N SER A 50 7.13 10.16 12.32
CA SER A 50 7.14 9.90 10.88
C SER A 50 5.74 9.75 10.30
N PHE A 51 5.10 10.90 10.23
CA PHE A 51 3.72 11.05 9.77
C PHE A 51 3.65 11.93 8.53
N LEU A 52 2.70 11.63 7.64
CA LEU A 52 2.42 12.45 6.48
C LEU A 52 1.80 13.76 6.97
N SER A 53 2.51 14.87 6.79
CA SER A 53 2.01 16.20 7.15
C SER A 53 0.99 16.72 6.12
N ILE A 54 0.17 17.69 6.52
CA ILE A 54 -0.73 18.42 5.62
C ILE A 54 0.01 19.01 4.40
N ILE A 55 1.21 19.55 4.61
CA ILE A 55 2.04 20.12 3.54
C ILE A 55 2.43 19.04 2.52
N ASN A 56 2.87 17.87 3.00
CA ASN A 56 3.22 16.76 2.12
C ASN A 56 1.98 16.19 1.43
N ALA A 57 0.82 16.13 2.10
CA ALA A 57 -0.43 15.68 1.50
C ALA A 57 -0.90 16.62 0.37
N ASN A 58 -0.76 17.94 0.55
CA ASN A 58 -1.01 18.92 -0.50
C ASN A 58 -0.08 18.70 -1.70
N LEU A 59 1.24 18.64 -1.46
CA LEU A 59 2.22 18.43 -2.52
C LEU A 59 2.00 17.09 -3.25
N LEU A 60 1.63 16.03 -2.54
CA LEU A 60 1.27 14.76 -3.16
C LEU A 60 0.07 14.91 -4.10
N SER A 61 -0.96 15.63 -3.67
CA SER A 61 -2.13 15.93 -4.51
C SER A 61 -1.75 16.68 -5.79
N GLU A 62 -0.92 17.73 -5.66
CA GLU A 62 -0.38 18.49 -6.80
C GLU A 62 0.34 17.56 -7.79
N ARG A 63 1.23 16.70 -7.30
CA ARG A 63 1.99 15.74 -8.13
C ARG A 63 1.10 14.71 -8.82
N LEU A 64 0.03 14.28 -8.17
CA LEU A 64 -0.94 13.35 -8.77
C LEU A 64 -1.78 14.04 -9.86
N PHE A 65 -2.15 15.31 -9.67
CA PHE A 65 -2.83 16.11 -10.70
C PHE A 65 -1.92 16.39 -11.89
N GLU A 66 -0.65 16.76 -11.65
CA GLU A 66 0.36 16.94 -12.72
C GLU A 66 0.57 15.67 -13.55
N PHE A 67 0.54 14.49 -12.92
CA PHE A 67 0.62 13.21 -13.62
C PHE A 67 -0.70 12.77 -14.25
N GLU A 68 -1.77 13.54 -14.05
CA GLU A 68 -3.13 13.22 -14.44
C GLU A 68 -3.56 11.81 -13.99
N TYR A 69 -3.21 11.45 -12.75
CA TYR A 69 -3.46 10.13 -12.18
C TYR A 69 -4.97 9.84 -12.06
N GLU A 70 -5.41 8.66 -12.50
CA GLU A 70 -6.82 8.21 -12.41
C GLU A 70 -6.96 6.81 -11.78
N GLY A 71 -5.88 6.24 -11.28
CA GLY A 71 -5.87 4.95 -10.60
C GLY A 71 -6.35 5.01 -9.15
N GLY A 72 -6.35 3.85 -8.49
CA GLY A 72 -6.77 3.73 -7.09
C GLY A 72 -5.69 4.17 -6.10
N ILE A 73 -6.13 4.74 -4.97
CA ILE A 73 -5.28 5.07 -3.83
C ILE A 73 -5.69 4.25 -2.60
N THR A 74 -4.70 3.63 -1.95
CA THR A 74 -4.89 2.97 -0.66
C THR A 74 -3.90 3.54 0.35
N ILE A 75 -4.43 4.07 1.45
CA ILE A 75 -3.67 4.52 2.61
C ILE A 75 -3.38 3.29 3.46
N CYS A 76 -2.15 2.82 3.33
CA CYS A 76 -1.59 1.68 4.05
C CYS A 76 -0.08 1.69 3.85
N GLY A 77 0.64 0.86 4.58
CA GLY A 77 2.08 0.73 4.37
C GLY A 77 2.73 0.04 5.54
N ARG A 78 3.72 0.72 6.14
CA ARG A 78 4.57 0.13 7.19
C ARG A 78 4.16 0.49 8.62
N GLY A 79 3.21 1.40 8.77
CA GLY A 79 2.66 1.85 10.05
C GLY A 79 1.14 1.77 10.14
N GLU A 80 0.60 2.22 11.28
CA GLU A 80 -0.83 2.41 11.52
C GLU A 80 -1.22 3.85 11.12
N PRO A 81 -1.97 4.05 10.01
CA PRO A 81 -2.31 5.38 9.52
C PRO A 81 -3.03 6.26 10.54
N LEU A 82 -3.85 5.68 11.42
CA LEU A 82 -4.64 6.44 12.40
C LEU A 82 -3.82 6.96 13.58
N LEU A 83 -2.53 6.59 13.71
CA LEU A 83 -1.63 7.26 14.66
C LEU A 83 -1.29 8.69 14.21
N ASN A 84 -1.45 9.00 12.92
CA ASN A 84 -1.29 10.34 12.41
C ASN A 84 -2.48 11.22 12.83
N LYS A 85 -2.25 12.19 13.72
CA LYS A 85 -3.28 13.13 14.20
C LYS A 85 -3.88 14.01 13.09
N GLU A 86 -3.20 14.13 11.95
CA GLU A 86 -3.65 14.88 10.78
C GLU A 86 -4.30 14.00 9.71
N VAL A 87 -4.47 12.69 9.94
CA VAL A 87 -4.94 11.70 8.94
C VAL A 87 -6.18 12.16 8.17
N SER A 88 -7.17 12.68 8.88
CA SER A 88 -8.44 13.14 8.33
C SER A 88 -8.27 14.34 7.40
N LYS A 89 -7.44 15.31 7.79
CA LYS A 89 -7.08 16.46 6.96
C LYS A 89 -6.23 16.04 5.75
N CYS A 90 -5.29 15.12 5.92
CA CYS A 90 -4.49 14.59 4.81
C CYS A 90 -5.35 13.84 3.78
N ILE A 91 -6.40 13.13 4.21
CA ILE A 91 -7.38 12.49 3.31
C ILE A 91 -8.09 13.53 2.43
N SER A 92 -8.38 14.73 2.96
CA SER A 92 -9.08 15.78 2.20
C SER A 92 -8.35 16.22 0.92
N TYR A 93 -7.01 16.10 0.90
CA TYR A 93 -6.19 16.36 -0.29
C TYR A 93 -6.23 15.23 -1.33
N LEU A 94 -6.65 14.03 -0.91
CA LEU A 94 -6.74 12.85 -1.78
C LEU A 94 -8.18 12.52 -2.20
N LYS A 95 -9.18 13.26 -1.72
CA LYS A 95 -10.62 12.98 -1.92
C LYS A 95 -11.03 12.77 -3.38
N PHE A 96 -10.35 13.42 -4.34
CA PHE A 96 -10.60 13.26 -5.77
C PHE A 96 -10.47 11.80 -6.22
N TRP A 97 -9.47 11.09 -5.70
CA TRP A 97 -9.20 9.68 -6.01
C TRP A 97 -9.97 8.70 -5.14
N LYS A 98 -10.85 9.19 -4.25
CA LYS A 98 -11.71 8.35 -3.39
C LYS A 98 -10.88 7.29 -2.64
N PRO A 99 -9.92 7.69 -1.80
CA PRO A 99 -8.97 6.76 -1.20
C PRO A 99 -9.66 5.75 -0.29
N SER A 100 -9.03 4.59 -0.14
CA SER A 100 -9.33 3.66 0.95
C SER A 100 -8.27 3.73 2.04
N LEU A 101 -8.60 3.31 3.25
CA LEU A 101 -7.66 3.26 4.38
C LEU A 101 -7.71 1.88 5.04
N ILE A 102 -6.54 1.30 5.32
CA ILE A 102 -6.41 0.06 6.07
C ILE A 102 -5.89 0.38 7.47
N THR A 103 -6.58 -0.09 8.51
CA THR A 103 -6.23 0.12 9.92
C THR A 103 -6.33 -1.17 10.73
N ASN A 104 -5.61 -1.24 11.85
CA ASN A 104 -5.80 -2.26 12.89
C ASN A 104 -6.99 -1.97 13.83
N GLY A 105 -7.59 -0.77 13.76
CA GLY A 105 -8.78 -0.39 14.51
C GLY A 105 -8.57 0.07 15.96
N ASP A 106 -7.38 -0.09 16.54
CA ASP A 106 -7.15 0.23 17.97
C ASP A 106 -7.36 1.71 18.30
N VAL A 107 -7.01 2.60 17.36
CA VAL A 107 -7.24 4.03 17.52
C VAL A 107 -8.73 4.33 17.55
N LEU A 108 -9.53 3.66 16.71
CA LEU A 108 -10.99 3.88 16.62
C LEU A 108 -11.71 3.49 17.90
N LEU A 109 -11.24 2.44 18.61
CA LEU A 109 -11.80 2.06 19.91
C LEU A 109 -11.60 3.14 21.00
N LYS A 110 -10.57 3.97 20.86
CA LYS A 110 -10.22 5.01 21.84
C LYS A 110 -10.73 6.39 21.42
N ASN A 111 -10.76 6.65 20.12
CA ASN A 111 -11.16 7.90 19.51
C ASN A 111 -11.85 7.59 18.18
N ASP A 112 -13.18 7.61 18.19
CA ASP A 112 -13.97 7.33 16.99
C ASP A 112 -13.88 8.51 16.01
N LEU A 113 -13.17 8.29 14.91
CA LEU A 113 -12.96 9.26 13.84
C LEU A 113 -13.69 8.87 12.55
N VAL A 114 -14.51 7.81 12.54
CA VAL A 114 -15.01 7.22 11.28
C VAL A 114 -15.85 8.24 10.49
N SER A 115 -16.75 8.98 11.14
CA SER A 115 -17.53 10.03 10.46
C SER A 115 -16.63 11.06 9.78
N GLU A 116 -15.62 11.54 10.52
CA GLU A 116 -14.70 12.57 10.07
C GLU A 116 -13.88 12.12 8.85
N LEU A 117 -13.43 10.85 8.84
CA LEU A 117 -12.68 10.29 7.71
C LEU A 117 -13.53 10.27 6.43
N PHE A 118 -14.79 9.84 6.52
CA PHE A 118 -15.70 9.79 5.37
C PHE A 118 -16.14 11.20 4.92
N GLU A 119 -16.37 12.12 5.86
CA GLU A 119 -16.66 13.54 5.56
C GLU A 119 -15.51 14.22 4.80
N HIS A 120 -14.26 13.87 5.10
CA HIS A 120 -13.10 14.37 4.36
C HIS A 120 -12.80 13.60 3.06
N GLY A 121 -13.62 12.62 2.68
CA GLY A 121 -13.59 12.00 1.36
C GLY A 121 -13.00 10.59 1.30
N LEU A 122 -12.86 9.90 2.44
CA LEU A 122 -12.57 8.46 2.43
C LEU A 122 -13.71 7.69 1.74
N GLU A 123 -13.37 6.77 0.84
CA GLU A 123 -14.36 5.93 0.13
C GLU A 123 -14.63 4.63 0.87
N ALA A 124 -13.61 4.04 1.48
CA ALA A 124 -13.71 2.77 2.16
C ALA A 124 -12.75 2.68 3.35
N LEU A 125 -13.24 2.14 4.46
CA LEU A 125 -12.42 1.80 5.62
C LEU A 125 -12.29 0.28 5.71
N VAL A 126 -11.05 -0.20 5.82
CA VAL A 126 -10.74 -1.62 5.92
C VAL A 126 -10.10 -1.87 7.29
N ILE A 127 -10.82 -2.56 8.16
CA ILE A 127 -10.35 -2.89 9.50
C ILE A 127 -9.80 -4.31 9.48
N SER A 128 -8.52 -4.46 9.86
CA SER A 128 -7.88 -5.74 10.06
C SER A 128 -8.07 -6.16 11.52
N GLU A 129 -8.98 -7.10 11.77
CA GLU A 129 -9.34 -7.54 13.11
C GLU A 129 -8.59 -8.83 13.48
N TYR A 130 -7.91 -8.82 14.63
CA TYR A 130 -6.98 -9.86 15.05
C TYR A 130 -7.36 -10.53 16.39
N ASP A 131 -8.31 -9.96 17.13
CA ASP A 131 -8.49 -10.30 18.54
C ASP A 131 -9.75 -11.15 18.78
N SER A 132 -10.90 -10.83 18.19
CA SER A 132 -12.12 -11.61 18.44
C SER A 132 -13.25 -11.47 17.42
N ILE A 133 -14.08 -12.52 17.33
CA ILE A 133 -15.29 -12.54 16.49
C ILE A 133 -16.28 -11.46 16.94
N ASP A 134 -16.33 -11.17 18.24
CA ASP A 134 -17.22 -10.13 18.77
C ASP A 134 -16.81 -8.74 18.31
N LYS A 135 -15.50 -8.46 18.19
CA LYS A 135 -15.04 -7.22 17.54
C LYS A 135 -15.42 -7.16 16.07
N ILE A 136 -15.34 -8.27 15.33
CA ILE A 136 -15.80 -8.32 13.93
C ILE A 136 -17.27 -7.90 13.82
N LYS A 137 -18.14 -8.41 14.70
CA LYS A 137 -19.56 -8.02 14.74
C LYS A 137 -19.71 -6.55 15.10
N TYR A 138 -19.03 -6.11 16.17
CA TYR A 138 -19.02 -4.73 16.63
C TYR A 138 -18.69 -3.75 15.50
N TRP A 139 -17.62 -3.99 14.74
CA TRP A 139 -17.23 -3.12 13.63
C TRP A 139 -18.32 -3.02 12.55
N LYS A 140 -18.88 -4.17 12.15
CA LYS A 140 -19.93 -4.25 11.11
C LYS A 140 -21.22 -3.56 11.54
N GLU A 141 -21.62 -3.72 12.79
CA GLU A 141 -22.85 -3.13 13.34
C GLU A 141 -22.69 -1.62 13.54
N THR A 142 -21.63 -1.21 14.24
CA THR A 142 -21.35 0.19 14.61
C THR A 142 -21.19 1.09 13.39
N TYR A 143 -20.51 0.60 12.35
CA TYR A 143 -20.22 1.39 11.15
C TYR A 143 -21.00 0.93 9.91
N SER A 144 -22.14 0.26 10.10
CA SER A 144 -23.02 -0.26 9.04
C SER A 144 -23.47 0.78 8.01
N LYS A 145 -23.53 2.07 8.38
CA LYS A 145 -23.88 3.17 7.47
C LYS A 145 -22.75 3.60 6.53
N TYR A 146 -21.53 3.15 6.79
CA TYR A 146 -20.34 3.47 6.01
C TYR A 146 -19.91 2.28 5.15
N ASN A 147 -19.15 2.55 4.09
CA ASN A 147 -18.55 1.50 3.27
C ASN A 147 -17.33 0.90 3.99
N ILE A 148 -17.59 -0.04 4.90
CA ILE A 148 -16.56 -0.71 5.68
C ILE A 148 -16.34 -2.16 5.26
N PHE A 149 -15.09 -2.60 5.36
CA PHE A 149 -14.70 -4.00 5.23
C PHE A 149 -13.97 -4.44 6.48
N VAL A 150 -14.34 -5.59 7.03
CA VAL A 150 -13.62 -6.19 8.16
C VAL A 150 -12.92 -7.45 7.67
N LYS A 151 -11.59 -7.45 7.74
CA LYS A 151 -10.75 -8.63 7.48
C LYS A 151 -10.65 -9.43 8.77
N ASP A 152 -11.11 -10.66 8.72
CA ASP A 152 -10.98 -11.64 9.79
C ASP A 152 -9.57 -12.24 9.75
N LEU A 153 -8.70 -11.77 10.64
CA LEU A 153 -7.30 -12.21 10.79
C LEU A 153 -7.03 -12.73 12.21
N ILE A 154 -8.08 -13.16 12.93
CA ILE A 154 -7.97 -13.78 14.25
C ILE A 154 -7.18 -15.09 14.12
N GLU A 155 -7.55 -15.89 13.12
CA GLU A 155 -6.85 -17.10 12.72
C GLU A 155 -6.47 -16.95 11.25
N PRO A 156 -5.19 -16.62 10.95
CA PRO A 156 -4.68 -16.51 9.59
C PRO A 156 -5.00 -17.74 8.74
N LYS A 157 -5.62 -17.52 7.59
CA LYS A 157 -5.98 -18.54 6.60
C LYS A 157 -5.04 -18.44 5.40
N ASP A 158 -4.88 -19.53 4.66
CA ASP A 158 -4.12 -19.52 3.39
C ASP A 158 -4.61 -18.44 2.42
N SER A 159 -5.92 -18.17 2.43
CA SER A 159 -6.55 -17.12 1.61
C SER A 159 -6.09 -15.70 1.92
N ASP A 160 -5.45 -15.47 3.07
CA ASP A 160 -4.97 -14.14 3.47
C ASP A 160 -3.69 -13.74 2.74
N ASN A 161 -3.09 -14.68 2.00
CA ASN A 161 -1.92 -14.47 1.14
C ASN A 161 -0.74 -13.80 1.88
N PHE A 162 -0.47 -14.27 3.11
CA PHE A 162 0.76 -13.92 3.81
C PHE A 162 1.97 -14.29 2.96
N ASN A 163 2.92 -13.36 2.90
CA ASN A 163 4.15 -13.46 2.12
C ASN A 163 5.30 -13.00 2.99
N ASN A 164 6.51 -13.30 2.56
CA ASN A 164 7.71 -13.05 3.34
C ASN A 164 8.21 -11.61 3.30
N ARG A 165 7.43 -10.67 2.75
CA ARG A 165 7.75 -9.23 2.66
C ARG A 165 9.13 -9.02 2.03
N GLY A 166 9.30 -9.55 0.82
CA GLY A 166 10.53 -9.34 0.05
C GLY A 166 11.77 -10.03 0.64
N GLY A 167 11.58 -11.14 1.36
CA GLY A 167 12.66 -11.85 2.06
C GLY A 167 12.99 -11.30 3.45
N SER A 168 12.08 -10.54 4.06
CA SER A 168 12.15 -10.14 5.47
C SER A 168 11.96 -11.33 6.41
N PHE A 169 11.16 -12.31 5.99
CA PHE A 169 11.03 -13.62 6.63
C PHE A 169 11.69 -14.67 5.75
N LEU A 170 12.38 -15.64 6.34
CA LEU A 170 13.02 -16.70 5.59
C LEU A 170 12.00 -17.81 5.29
N THR A 171 11.32 -17.71 4.14
CA THR A 171 10.39 -18.75 3.65
C THR A 171 10.96 -19.53 2.46
N ILE A 172 11.88 -18.91 1.71
CA ILE A 172 12.55 -19.52 0.56
C ILE A 172 14.06 -19.25 0.65
N THR A 173 14.86 -20.21 0.20
CA THR A 173 16.33 -20.11 0.10
C THR A 173 16.80 -19.91 -1.34
N GLU A 174 15.95 -20.23 -2.32
CA GLU A 174 16.17 -20.05 -3.75
C GLU A 174 15.20 -19.02 -4.33
N SER A 175 15.62 -18.34 -5.39
CA SER A 175 14.81 -17.29 -6.01
C SER A 175 13.68 -17.89 -6.86
N LEU A 176 12.48 -17.33 -6.76
CA LEU A 176 11.39 -17.68 -7.68
C LEU A 176 11.77 -17.29 -9.11
N ASN A 177 11.58 -18.20 -10.06
CA ASN A 177 11.75 -17.94 -11.49
C ASN A 177 10.41 -17.59 -12.15
N ASP A 178 9.67 -16.64 -11.57
CA ASP A 178 8.34 -16.22 -12.02
C ASP A 178 8.29 -14.71 -12.27
N PRO A 179 7.61 -14.25 -13.33
CA PRO A 179 7.41 -12.82 -13.56
C PRO A 179 6.73 -12.11 -12.38
N CYS A 180 7.00 -10.82 -12.22
CA CYS A 180 6.32 -9.97 -11.25
C CYS A 180 5.73 -8.73 -11.94
N TYR A 181 4.40 -8.58 -11.86
CA TYR A 181 3.69 -7.48 -12.51
C TYR A 181 3.57 -6.23 -11.62
N LEU A 182 3.88 -6.32 -10.33
CA LEU A 182 3.82 -5.17 -9.39
C LEU A 182 4.48 -3.88 -9.93
N PRO A 183 5.74 -3.88 -10.43
CA PRO A 183 6.40 -2.66 -10.90
C PRO A 183 5.82 -2.11 -12.22
N PHE A 184 4.82 -2.77 -12.79
CA PHE A 184 4.13 -2.34 -14.01
C PHE A 184 2.81 -1.64 -13.73
N TYR A 185 2.26 -1.77 -12.51
CA TYR A 185 0.96 -1.19 -12.20
C TYR A 185 0.84 -0.57 -10.80
N LYS A 186 1.83 -0.76 -9.92
CA LYS A 186 1.77 -0.34 -8.53
C LYS A 186 3.00 0.47 -8.10
N LEU A 187 2.76 1.55 -7.36
CA LEU A 187 3.78 2.27 -6.58
C LEU A 187 3.45 2.29 -5.09
N MET A 188 4.49 2.48 -4.27
CA MET A 188 4.37 2.83 -2.87
C MET A 188 5.03 4.17 -2.60
N ILE A 189 4.38 5.04 -1.83
CA ILE A 189 4.87 6.35 -1.42
C ILE A 189 4.88 6.41 0.11
N ASP A 190 6.01 6.75 0.71
CA ASP A 190 6.13 6.94 2.15
C ASP A 190 5.66 8.35 2.59
N TYR A 191 5.52 8.54 3.89
CA TYR A 191 5.01 9.77 4.53
C TYR A 191 5.83 11.04 4.23
N ASP A 192 7.08 10.86 3.83
CA ASP A 192 8.05 11.91 3.46
C ASP A 192 8.09 12.18 1.94
N LEU A 193 7.18 11.55 1.20
CA LEU A 193 7.05 11.56 -0.26
C LEU A 193 8.15 10.79 -1.02
N THR A 194 8.89 9.94 -0.32
CA THR A 194 9.82 9.00 -0.97
C THR A 194 9.04 7.91 -1.69
N VAL A 195 9.30 7.73 -2.99
CA VAL A 195 8.72 6.66 -3.79
C VAL A 195 9.60 5.42 -3.65
N GLN A 196 9.01 4.34 -3.16
CA GLN A 196 9.69 3.08 -2.90
C GLN A 196 9.58 2.16 -4.10
N PHE A 197 10.61 1.33 -4.31
CA PHE A 197 10.61 0.32 -5.36
C PHE A 197 9.43 -0.64 -5.28
N CYS A 198 9.11 -1.12 -4.08
CA CYS A 198 8.03 -2.07 -3.87
C CYS A 198 7.49 -1.99 -2.45
N ASN A 199 6.18 -2.19 -2.28
CA ASN A 199 5.52 -2.26 -0.97
C ASN A 199 5.93 -3.47 -0.12
N HIS A 200 6.54 -4.49 -0.74
CA HIS A 200 7.13 -5.63 -0.05
C HIS A 200 8.60 -5.42 0.32
N ASP A 201 9.27 -4.38 -0.19
CA ASP A 201 10.66 -4.10 0.19
C ASP A 201 10.73 -3.35 1.54
N TRP A 202 10.64 -4.14 2.62
CA TRP A 202 10.78 -3.63 3.99
C TRP A 202 12.22 -3.57 4.47
N LYS A 203 13.06 -4.47 3.96
CA LYS A 203 14.44 -4.64 4.42
C LYS A 203 15.38 -3.59 3.84
N TYR A 204 15.29 -3.34 2.54
CA TYR A 204 16.19 -2.41 1.86
C TYR A 204 15.59 -1.02 1.72
N LYS A 205 14.25 -0.92 1.64
CA LYS A 205 13.52 0.34 1.42
C LYS A 205 14.14 1.14 0.27
N HIS A 206 14.35 0.46 -0.85
CA HIS A 206 15.04 1.03 -2.00
C HIS A 206 14.21 2.17 -2.59
N ALA A 207 14.71 3.40 -2.43
CA ALA A 207 14.07 4.62 -2.93
C ALA A 207 14.35 4.79 -4.42
N LEU A 208 13.28 4.95 -5.22
CA LEU A 208 13.37 5.29 -6.65
C LEU A 208 13.43 6.81 -6.89
N GLY A 209 13.04 7.61 -5.90
CA GLY A 209 13.00 9.06 -5.98
C GLY A 209 12.16 9.68 -4.87
N ASN A 210 12.03 11.02 -4.88
CA ASN A 210 11.20 11.75 -3.92
C ASN A 210 10.39 12.83 -4.63
N LEU A 211 9.09 12.91 -4.33
CA LEU A 211 8.17 13.83 -5.04
C LEU A 211 8.36 15.31 -4.70
N LYS A 212 9.23 15.64 -3.75
CA LYS A 212 9.68 17.01 -3.52
C LYS A 212 10.59 17.51 -4.64
N THR A 213 11.32 16.60 -5.29
CA THR A 213 12.35 16.95 -6.29
C THR A 213 12.09 16.36 -7.67
N HIS A 214 11.22 15.34 -7.78
CA HIS A 214 10.91 14.66 -9.04
C HIS A 214 9.39 14.56 -9.24
N SER A 215 8.96 14.52 -10.49
CA SER A 215 7.59 14.17 -10.87
C SER A 215 7.36 12.66 -10.77
N ILE A 216 6.09 12.26 -10.67
CA ILE A 216 5.71 10.83 -10.74
C ILE A 216 6.14 10.23 -12.08
N HIS A 217 6.01 11.00 -13.17
CA HIS A 217 6.41 10.55 -14.51
C HIS A 217 7.90 10.19 -14.55
N GLU A 218 8.79 11.09 -14.13
CA GLU A 218 10.24 10.86 -14.11
C GLU A 218 10.64 9.61 -13.32
N ILE A 219 10.06 9.42 -12.13
CA ILE A 219 10.33 8.24 -11.31
C ILE A 219 9.80 6.97 -11.99
N TRP A 220 8.55 7.01 -12.46
CA TRP A 220 7.86 5.85 -13.04
C TRP A 220 8.47 5.39 -14.37
N THR A 221 9.06 6.30 -15.15
CA THR A 221 9.70 6.03 -16.44
C THR A 221 11.23 5.99 -16.36
N SER A 222 11.81 6.06 -15.16
CA SER A 222 13.26 6.09 -14.95
C SER A 222 13.97 4.84 -15.51
N ASP A 223 15.23 4.99 -15.90
CA ASP A 223 16.07 3.87 -16.35
C ASP A 223 16.20 2.79 -15.28
N GLU A 224 16.30 3.19 -14.01
CA GLU A 224 16.34 2.26 -12.88
C GLU A 224 15.07 1.41 -12.80
N MET A 225 13.88 2.04 -12.84
CA MET A 225 12.61 1.33 -12.82
C MET A 225 12.44 0.42 -14.04
N ASN A 226 12.84 0.89 -15.23
CA ASN A 226 12.78 0.09 -16.46
C ASN A 226 13.75 -1.10 -16.45
N ASN A 227 14.93 -0.95 -15.84
CA ASN A 227 15.86 -2.04 -15.63
C ASN A 227 15.27 -3.12 -14.71
N TYR A 228 14.58 -2.72 -13.62
CA TYR A 228 13.87 -3.70 -12.79
C TYR A 228 12.72 -4.38 -13.53
N ARG A 229 11.93 -3.64 -14.31
CA ARG A 229 10.87 -4.21 -15.16
C ARG A 229 11.43 -5.26 -16.13
N LYS A 230 12.59 -5.00 -16.76
CA LYS A 230 13.24 -5.95 -17.67
C LYS A 230 13.51 -7.29 -16.99
N PHE A 231 14.19 -7.31 -15.85
CA PHE A 231 14.47 -8.54 -15.11
C PHE A 231 13.20 -9.22 -14.58
N LEU A 232 12.27 -8.43 -14.03
CA LEU A 232 11.02 -8.97 -13.47
C LEU A 232 10.04 -9.46 -14.54
N SER A 233 10.19 -9.05 -15.79
CA SER A 233 9.37 -9.54 -16.90
C SER A 233 9.72 -10.95 -17.34
N THR A 234 10.98 -11.36 -17.16
CA THR A 234 11.50 -12.68 -17.53
C THR A 234 11.63 -13.61 -16.32
N GLY A 235 11.26 -13.16 -15.12
CA GLY A 235 11.34 -13.95 -13.90
C GLY A 235 12.73 -13.96 -13.25
N GLU A 236 13.66 -13.15 -13.72
CA GLU A 236 15.04 -13.06 -13.23
C GLU A 236 15.15 -12.29 -11.90
N ARG A 237 14.37 -12.70 -10.89
CA ARG A 237 14.31 -12.06 -9.56
C ARG A 237 15.63 -12.13 -8.81
N SER A 238 16.46 -13.13 -9.09
CA SER A 238 17.78 -13.32 -8.49
C SER A 238 18.76 -12.17 -8.79
N ASN A 239 18.53 -11.44 -9.90
CA ASN A 239 19.33 -10.29 -10.30
C ASN A 239 18.97 -9.01 -9.52
N ILE A 240 17.88 -9.02 -8.74
CA ILE A 240 17.43 -7.88 -7.95
C ILE A 240 17.53 -8.22 -6.47
N LYS A 241 18.38 -7.50 -5.73
CA LYS A 241 18.65 -7.73 -4.31
C LYS A 241 17.38 -7.82 -3.46
N MET A 242 16.40 -6.94 -3.70
CA MET A 242 15.13 -6.86 -2.99
C MET A 242 14.15 -7.98 -3.38
N CYS A 243 14.35 -8.63 -4.52
CA CYS A 243 13.46 -9.68 -5.04
C CYS A 243 14.07 -11.09 -4.91
N LYS A 244 15.39 -11.20 -4.69
CA LYS A 244 16.13 -12.47 -4.68
C LYS A 244 15.48 -13.52 -3.79
N TYR A 245 14.99 -13.13 -2.61
CA TYR A 245 14.33 -14.02 -1.65
C TYR A 245 12.85 -13.69 -1.46
N CYS A 246 12.21 -13.03 -2.44
CA CYS A 246 10.79 -12.65 -2.36
C CYS A 246 9.89 -13.80 -2.85
N ASP A 247 8.95 -14.24 -2.02
CA ASP A 247 7.98 -15.29 -2.35
C ASP A 247 6.64 -14.77 -2.91
N VAL A 248 6.52 -13.46 -3.14
CA VAL A 248 5.29 -12.84 -3.62
C VAL A 248 4.95 -13.34 -5.03
N LYS A 249 3.75 -13.91 -5.18
CA LYS A 249 3.14 -14.24 -6.47
C LYS A 249 2.69 -12.95 -7.19
N GLY A 250 3.64 -12.26 -7.79
CA GLY A 250 3.45 -10.93 -8.39
C GLY A 250 2.68 -10.89 -9.71
N ASN A 251 2.24 -12.03 -10.25
CA ASN A 251 1.59 -12.15 -11.56
C ASN A 251 0.05 -12.29 -11.48
N VAL A 252 -0.55 -11.99 -10.32
CA VAL A 252 -2.00 -12.15 -10.06
C VAL A 252 -2.84 -11.00 -10.66
N HIS A 253 -2.30 -9.77 -10.68
CA HIS A 253 -2.98 -8.57 -11.17
C HIS A 253 -2.09 -7.76 -12.10
N GLY A 254 -2.67 -6.79 -12.82
CA GLY A 254 -1.90 -5.86 -13.67
C GLY A 254 -1.39 -6.46 -14.97
N LYS A 255 -1.99 -7.56 -15.45
CA LYS A 255 -1.61 -8.23 -16.71
C LYS A 255 -1.60 -7.26 -17.91
N GLU A 256 -2.60 -6.41 -18.03
CA GLU A 256 -2.66 -5.40 -19.11
C GLU A 256 -1.53 -4.38 -19.00
N SER A 257 -1.27 -3.84 -17.80
CA SER A 257 -0.15 -2.93 -17.56
C SER A 257 1.19 -3.59 -17.86
N PHE A 258 1.36 -4.87 -17.50
CA PHE A 258 2.55 -5.64 -17.81
C PHE A 258 2.82 -5.71 -19.32
N TYR A 259 1.81 -6.04 -20.13
CA TYR A 259 1.98 -6.10 -21.59
C TYR A 259 2.15 -4.73 -22.24
N PHE A 260 1.61 -3.66 -21.66
CA PHE A 260 1.81 -2.30 -22.17
C PHE A 260 3.29 -1.88 -22.18
N TRP A 261 4.07 -2.33 -21.20
CA TRP A 261 5.50 -2.01 -21.07
C TRP A 261 6.43 -2.99 -21.79
N ARG A 262 5.90 -4.04 -22.43
CA ARG A 262 6.68 -5.12 -23.05
C ARG A 262 6.59 -5.08 -24.57
#